data_AF-C6TDS9-F1
#
_entry.id   AF-C6TDS9-F1
#
_cell.length_a   1.000
_cell.length_b   1.000
_cell.length_c   1.000
_cell.angle_alpha   90.00
_cell.angle_beta   90.00
_cell.angle_gamma   90.00
#
_symmetry.space_group_name_H-M   'P 1'
#
loop_
_entity.id
_entity.type
_entity.pdbx_description
1 polymer ?
#
loop_
_entity_poly.entity_id
_entity_poly.type
_entity_poly.pdbx_seq_one_letter_code
_entity_poly.pdbx_strand_id
1 'polypeptide(L)'
;MEEAGVRGIVGGKLGKWSFKSKTHDTFYEGYMFPLLVQEQLEFWPEQNVRQRIWMSVTEAREVCQHWWMKEALDRLVNRLSGQKQLGHHRDNNKQVLGSINCKGDAKSDLCK
;
A
#
# COMPACT_ATOMS: atom_id res chain seq x y z
N MET A 1 4.36 -10.65 -7.71
CA MET A 1 3.32 -11.55 -7.14
C MET A 1 3.75 -12.06 -5.77
N GLU A 2 5.05 -12.26 -5.59
CA GLU A 2 5.70 -12.41 -4.29
C GLU A 2 5.24 -11.36 -3.27
N GLU A 3 5.39 -11.70 -1.99
CA GLU A 3 4.99 -10.98 -0.78
C GLU A 3 3.48 -10.84 -0.47
N ALA A 4 2.61 -10.57 -1.46
CA ALA A 4 1.19 -10.27 -1.19
C ALA A 4 0.16 -10.97 -2.09
N GLY A 5 0.55 -11.68 -3.15
CA GLY A 5 -0.40 -12.47 -3.95
C GLY A 5 -1.47 -11.65 -4.68
N VAL A 6 -1.14 -10.44 -5.13
CA VAL A 6 -2.07 -9.56 -5.88
C VAL A 6 -1.54 -9.23 -7.27
N ARG A 7 -2.45 -8.97 -8.21
CA ARG A 7 -2.16 -8.45 -9.56
C ARG A 7 -3.02 -7.23 -9.84
N GLY A 8 -2.50 -6.33 -10.66
CA GLY A 8 -3.16 -5.07 -10.93
C GLY A 8 -2.38 -4.16 -11.84
N ILE A 9 -2.89 -2.94 -11.97
CA ILE A 9 -2.30 -1.89 -12.82
C ILE A 9 -1.41 -1.00 -11.95
N VAL A 10 -0.14 -0.90 -12.32
CA VAL A 10 0.81 0.01 -11.67
C VAL A 10 0.51 1.43 -12.10
N GLY A 11 0.26 2.32 -11.15
CA GLY A 11 0.08 3.74 -11.39
C GLY A 11 1.39 4.51 -11.44
N GLY A 12 1.31 5.81 -11.73
CA GLY A 12 2.49 6.67 -11.80
C GLY A 12 3.24 6.78 -10.47
N LYS A 13 4.57 6.95 -10.53
CA LYS A 13 5.47 7.13 -9.38
C LYS A 13 4.89 8.12 -8.34
N LEU A 14 4.90 7.74 -7.07
CA LEU A 14 4.53 8.61 -5.94
C LEU A 14 5.72 9.46 -5.49
N GLY A 15 6.92 8.89 -5.54
CA GLY A 15 8.14 9.60 -5.19
C GLY A 15 9.37 8.71 -5.20
N LYS A 16 10.45 9.31 -4.71
CA LYS A 16 11.76 8.71 -4.51
C LYS A 16 12.22 9.13 -3.12
N TRP A 17 12.72 8.19 -2.33
CA TRP A 17 13.20 8.43 -0.97
C TRP A 17 14.54 7.74 -0.75
N SER A 18 15.39 8.36 0.05
CA SER A 18 16.62 7.72 0.53
C SER A 18 16.37 7.13 1.91
N PHE A 19 16.77 5.88 2.11
CA PHE A 19 16.66 5.19 3.40
C PHE A 19 17.97 4.49 3.74
N LYS A 20 18.30 4.41 5.03
CA LYS A 20 19.51 3.78 5.52
C LYS A 20 19.29 2.28 5.72
N SER A 21 20.19 1.46 5.19
CA SER A 21 20.16 0.02 5.47
C SER A 21 20.50 -0.26 6.93
N LYS A 22 19.79 -1.21 7.54
CA LYS A 22 20.06 -1.66 8.91
C LYS A 22 21.37 -2.44 9.03
N THR A 23 21.87 -3.03 7.94
CA THR A 23 22.98 -3.98 7.96
C THR A 23 24.29 -3.43 7.42
N HIS A 24 24.25 -2.46 6.50
CA HIS A 24 25.44 -2.06 5.74
C HIS A 24 25.86 -0.60 5.95
N ASP A 25 25.21 0.14 6.87
CA ASP A 25 25.41 1.59 7.10
C ASP A 25 25.27 2.49 5.84
N THR A 26 24.89 1.90 4.70
CA THR A 26 24.76 2.56 3.40
C THR A 26 23.35 3.11 3.19
N PHE A 27 23.27 4.23 2.48
CA PHE A 27 22.01 4.80 2.02
C PHE A 27 21.60 4.20 0.68
N TYR A 28 20.35 3.77 0.60
CA TYR A 28 19.71 3.23 -0.60
C TYR A 28 18.59 4.15 -1.04
N GLU A 29 18.27 4.08 -2.33
CA GLU A 29 17.15 4.81 -2.91
C GLU A 29 15.98 3.85 -3.16
N GLY A 30 14.81 4.23 -2.67
CA GLY A 30 13.56 3.53 -2.90
C GLY A 30 12.60 4.37 -3.73
N TYR A 31 11.84 3.70 -4.60
CA TYR A 31 10.78 4.29 -5.40
C TYR A 31 9.45 3.65 -5.00
N MET A 32 8.41 4.46 -4.85
CA MET A 32 7.06 3.95 -4.55
C MET A 32 6.10 4.22 -5.70
N PHE A 33 5.28 3.23 -6.01
CA PHE A 33 4.23 3.27 -7.03
C PHE A 33 2.94 2.71 -6.41
N PRO A 34 1.78 3.30 -6.71
CA PRO A 34 0.51 2.70 -6.29
C PRO A 34 0.16 1.54 -7.23
N LEU A 35 -0.46 0.50 -6.70
CA LEU A 35 -0.99 -0.60 -7.50
C LEU A 35 -2.51 -0.62 -7.36
N LEU A 36 -3.22 -0.46 -8.47
CA LEU A 36 -4.66 -0.69 -8.53
C LEU A 36 -4.89 -2.20 -8.66
N VAL A 37 -5.20 -2.86 -7.55
CA VAL A 37 -5.43 -4.30 -7.52
C VAL A 37 -6.68 -4.65 -8.34
N GLN A 38 -6.53 -5.63 -9.24
CA GLN A 38 -7.60 -6.18 -10.07
C GLN A 38 -7.89 -7.64 -9.73
N GLU A 39 -6.90 -8.36 -9.20
CA GLU A 39 -7.01 -9.77 -8.84
C GLU A 39 -6.26 -10.02 -7.53
N GLN A 40 -6.90 -10.77 -6.63
CA GLN A 40 -6.28 -11.29 -5.41
C GLN A 40 -6.25 -12.81 -5.50
N LEU A 41 -5.08 -13.40 -5.31
CA LEU A 41 -4.90 -14.83 -5.34
C LEU A 41 -5.16 -15.44 -3.97
N GLU A 42 -5.85 -16.58 -3.99
CA GLU A 42 -6.06 -17.42 -2.81
C GLU A 42 -4.74 -17.98 -2.31
N PHE A 43 -3.89 -18.45 -3.22
CA PHE A 43 -2.58 -19.02 -2.91
C PHE A 43 -1.46 -18.16 -3.50
N TRP A 44 -0.44 -17.84 -2.70
CA TRP A 44 0.76 -17.14 -3.16
C TRP A 44 2.02 -17.68 -2.45
N PRO A 45 3.22 -17.53 -3.05
CA PRO A 45 4.44 -18.20 -2.59
C PRO A 45 4.81 -17.94 -1.12
N GLU A 46 4.54 -16.75 -0.60
CA GLU A 46 4.92 -16.33 0.75
C GLU A 46 3.77 -16.33 1.77
N GLN A 47 2.60 -16.89 1.43
CA GLN A 47 1.40 -16.81 2.27
C GLN A 47 1.57 -17.40 3.68
N ASN A 48 2.53 -18.31 3.86
CA ASN A 48 2.81 -18.94 5.15
C ASN A 48 3.77 -18.12 6.02
N VAL A 49 4.45 -17.12 5.46
CA VAL A 49 5.45 -16.29 6.16
C VAL A 49 5.08 -14.81 6.16
N ARG A 50 4.10 -14.41 5.34
CA ARG A 50 3.58 -13.04 5.28
C ARG A 50 2.07 -13.02 5.36
N GLN A 51 1.55 -11.98 6.01
CA GLN A 51 0.12 -11.72 6.11
C GLN A 51 -0.28 -10.61 5.13
N ARG A 52 -1.41 -10.82 4.45
CA ARG A 52 -2.07 -9.80 3.64
C ARG A 52 -3.29 -9.29 4.41
N ILE A 53 -3.31 -7.99 4.66
CA ILE A 53 -4.42 -7.31 5.34
C ILE A 53 -4.80 -6.10 4.52
N TRP A 54 -6.09 -5.93 4.26
CA TRP A 54 -6.64 -4.69 3.71
C TRP A 54 -6.83 -3.71 4.85
N MET A 55 -6.37 -2.47 4.68
CA MET A 55 -6.36 -1.45 5.73
C MET A 55 -6.93 -0.13 5.24
N SER A 56 -7.61 0.62 6.11
CA SER A 56 -7.97 2.00 5.81
C SER A 56 -6.73 2.87 5.73
N VAL A 57 -6.85 4.04 5.10
CA VAL A 57 -5.75 4.99 5.01
C VAL A 57 -5.22 5.37 6.40
N THR A 58 -6.13 5.57 7.36
CA THR A 58 -5.76 5.94 8.73
C THR A 58 -4.98 4.82 9.42
N GLU A 59 -5.50 3.58 9.38
CA GLU A 59 -4.82 2.43 10.00
C GLU A 59 -3.48 2.14 9.29
N ALA A 60 -3.44 2.21 7.96
CA ALA A 60 -2.22 2.00 7.19
C ALA A 60 -1.13 3.01 7.59
N ARG A 61 -1.51 4.27 7.84
CA ARG A 61 -0.60 5.30 8.32
C ARG A 61 -0.05 5.00 9.71
N GLU A 62 -0.86 4.42 10.59
CA GLU A 62 -0.44 4.06 11.95
C GLU A 62 0.59 2.92 11.94
N VAL A 63 0.38 1.88 11.13
CA VAL A 63 1.28 0.73 11.05
C VAL A 63 2.56 0.99 10.26
N CYS A 64 2.58 2.01 9.39
CA CYS A 64 3.79 2.40 8.65
C CYS A 64 4.93 2.77 9.62
N GLN A 65 5.98 1.94 9.66
CA GLN A 65 7.12 2.15 10.57
C GLN A 65 8.07 3.27 10.15
N HIS A 66 8.10 3.59 8.85
CA HIS A 66 9.02 4.59 8.31
C HIS A 66 8.26 5.80 7.80
N TRP A 67 8.83 6.99 8.05
CA TRP A 67 8.26 8.27 7.63
C TRP A 67 8.00 8.33 6.12
N TRP A 68 8.90 7.76 5.31
CA TRP A 68 8.77 7.76 3.85
C TRP A 68 7.58 6.91 3.37
N MET A 69 7.19 5.86 4.10
CA MET A 69 5.98 5.09 3.79
C MET A 69 4.72 5.91 4.06
N LYS A 70 4.70 6.64 5.19
CA LYS A 70 3.59 7.54 5.54
C LYS A 70 3.44 8.65 4.50
N GLU A 71 4.55 9.25 4.09
CA GLU A 71 4.53 10.30 3.06
C GLU A 71 4.08 9.75 1.69
N ALA A 72 4.53 8.56 1.30
CA ALA A 72 4.07 7.92 0.07
C ALA A 72 2.55 7.69 0.08
N LEU A 73 2.01 7.23 1.22
CA LEU A 73 0.57 7.07 1.42
C LEU A 73 -0.18 8.39 1.29
N ASP A 74 0.33 9.48 1.88
CA ASP A 74 -0.28 10.81 1.76
C ASP A 74 -0.31 11.32 0.34
N ARG A 75 0.78 11.14 -0.40
CA ARG A 75 0.85 11.51 -1.82
C ARG A 75 -0.18 10.76 -2.64
N LEU A 76 -0.42 9.48 -2.34
CA LEU A 76 -1.47 8.69 -2.99
C LEU A 76 -2.86 9.25 -2.66
N VAL A 77 -3.15 9.51 -1.38
CA VAL A 77 -4.44 10.06 -0.92
C VAL A 77 -4.73 11.41 -1.56
N ASN A 78 -3.74 12.30 -1.61
CA ASN A 78 -3.86 13.61 -2.24
C ASN A 78 -4.15 13.49 -3.75
N ARG A 79 -3.48 12.56 -4.44
CA ARG A 79 -3.73 12.30 -5.87
C ARG A 79 -5.16 11.83 -6.11
N LEU A 80 -5.64 10.88 -5.31
CA LEU A 80 -7.00 10.34 -5.43
C LEU A 80 -8.06 11.39 -5.07
N SER A 81 -7.78 12.25 -4.08
CA SER A 81 -8.68 13.34 -3.67
C SER A 81 -8.77 14.43 -4.74
N GLY A 82 -7.65 14.79 -5.38
CA GLY A 82 -7.63 15.72 -6.50
C GLY A 82 -8.38 15.20 -7.74
N GLN A 83 -8.34 13.89 -7.98
CA GLN A 83 -9.10 13.26 -9.09
C GLN A 83 -10.62 13.29 -8.86
N LYS A 84 -11.08 13.15 -7.61
CA LYS A 84 -12.51 13.21 -7.28
C LYS A 84 -13.15 14.58 -7.57
N GLN A 85 -12.37 15.66 -7.54
CA GLN A 85 -12.87 17.02 -7.77
C GLN A 85 -13.04 17.36 -9.27
N LEU A 86 -12.51 16.54 -10.19
CA LEU A 86 -12.59 16.77 -11.64
C LEU A 86 -13.67 15.91 -12.34
N GLY A 87 -14.43 15.10 -11.59
CA GLY A 87 -15.29 14.05 -12.13
C GLY A 87 -16.77 14.12 -11.75
N HIS A 88 -17.35 15.31 -11.51
CA HIS A 88 -18.81 15.42 -11.32
C HIS A 88 -19.57 15.42 -12.66
N HIS A 89 -19.43 14.33 -13.43
CA HIS A 89 -20.42 13.89 -14.41
C HIS A 89 -20.58 12.38 -14.27
N ARG A 90 -21.83 11.96 -14.02
CA ARG A 90 -22.31 10.62 -13.68
C ARG A 90 -21.63 9.48 -14.45
N ASP A 91 -21.29 8.40 -13.74
CA ASP A 91 -22.00 7.13 -13.92
C ASP A 91 -21.83 6.15 -12.75
N ASN A 92 -22.95 5.50 -12.42
CA ASN A 92 -23.10 4.49 -11.39
C ASN A 92 -22.32 3.22 -11.75
N ASN A 93 -21.13 3.03 -11.18
CA ASN A 93 -20.60 1.68 -11.00
C ASN A 93 -19.71 1.61 -9.77
N LYS A 94 -20.20 0.88 -8.78
CA LYS A 94 -19.59 0.46 -7.51
C LYS A 94 -18.11 0.83 -7.37
N GLN A 95 -17.82 2.05 -6.89
CA GLN A 95 -16.51 2.35 -6.34
C GLN A 95 -16.47 1.71 -4.96
N VAL A 96 -16.20 0.42 -4.94
CA VAL A 96 -15.89 -0.35 -3.75
C VAL A 96 -14.57 0.21 -3.23
N LEU A 97 -14.64 1.26 -2.40
CA LEU A 97 -13.73 1.36 -1.27
C LEU A 97 -14.08 0.14 -0.42
N GLY A 98 -13.40 -0.97 -0.69
CA GLY A 98 -13.64 -2.24 -0.02
C GLY A 98 -13.48 -2.03 1.47
N SER A 99 -14.61 -2.16 2.17
CA SER A 99 -14.74 -2.10 3.61
C SER A 99 -13.60 -2.86 4.28
N ILE A 100 -12.81 -2.15 5.05
CA ILE A 100 -11.82 -2.73 5.95
C ILE A 100 -12.54 -3.07 7.24
N ASN A 101 -12.60 -4.36 7.54
CA ASN A 101 -13.00 -4.86 8.85
C ASN A 101 -12.23 -6.15 9.10
N CYS A 102 -11.19 -6.10 9.93
CA CYS A 102 -10.71 -7.26 10.67
C CYS A 102 -10.20 -6.80 12.03
N LYS A 103 -10.81 -7.33 13.10
CA LYS A 103 -10.40 -7.14 14.50
C LYS A 103 -9.01 -7.75 14.75
N GLY A 104 -8.33 -7.23 15.78
CA GLY A 104 -6.97 -7.53 16.24
C GLY A 104 -6.58 -9.02 16.33
N ASP A 105 -5.31 -9.38 16.44
CA ASP A 105 -4.36 -8.84 17.40
C ASP A 105 -2.92 -8.73 16.88
N ALA A 106 -2.18 -7.82 17.50
CA ALA A 106 -0.76 -7.56 17.29
C ALA A 106 0.12 -8.78 17.59
N LYS A 107 1.09 -9.07 16.70
CA LYS A 107 2.50 -9.26 17.10
C LYS A 107 3.44 -8.89 15.96
N SER A 108 4.41 -8.07 16.34
CA SER A 108 5.69 -7.87 15.66
C SER A 108 6.33 -9.19 15.28
N ASP A 109 6.93 -9.25 14.09
CA ASP A 109 8.29 -9.75 13.82
C ASP A 109 8.43 -9.85 12.29
N LEU A 110 9.13 -8.89 11.69
CA LEU A 110 10.54 -9.01 11.31
C LEU A 110 10.63 -9.44 9.84
N CYS A 111 10.91 -8.45 9.01
CA CYS A 111 11.45 -8.61 7.67
C CYS A 111 12.65 -9.59 7.72
N LYS A 112 12.43 -10.81 7.22
CA LYS A 112 13.44 -11.72 6.68
C LYS A 112 12.82 -12.46 5.51
#